data_AF-A0A653CVM3-F1
#
_entry.id   AF-A0A653CVM3-F1
#
_cell.length_a   1.000
_cell.length_b   1.000
_cell.length_c   1.000
_cell.angle_alpha   90.00
_cell.angle_beta   90.00
_cell.angle_gamma   90.00
#
_symmetry.space_group_name_H-M   'P 1'
#
loop_
_entity.id
_entity.type
_entity.pdbx_description
1 polymer ?
#
loop_
_entity_poly.entity_id
_entity_poly.type
_entity_poly.pdbx_seq_one_letter_code
_entity_poly.pdbx_strand_id
1 'polypeptide(L)'
;MLEALSSCEPDCLDTNAALDTSSKHKTLSILSDLYDRELVGIIGWAKQIPGFTDLSLNDQMRLLQSTWAEILTLTLAFRSLPLIGLGRLKFAMDFTLDEKQSRDCGATELYQTEEYYLLKALVLTNSDVKIDEYQALKRFRGTILSALSDAIGILR
;
A
#
# COMPACT_ATOMS: atom_id res chain seq x y z
N MET A 1 12.39 -19.55 2.35
CA MET A 1 11.59 -18.46 1.76
C MET A 1 10.94 -17.60 2.84
N LEU A 2 10.09 -18.14 3.71
CA LEU A 2 9.43 -17.36 4.77
C LEU A 2 10.43 -16.62 5.69
N GLU A 3 11.49 -17.28 6.13
CA GLU A 3 12.53 -16.65 6.96
C GLU A 3 13.23 -15.48 6.24
N ALA A 4 13.52 -15.64 4.95
CA ALA A 4 14.11 -14.58 4.13
C ALA A 4 13.16 -13.37 4.04
N LEU A 5 11.88 -13.61 3.77
CA LEU A 5 10.85 -12.55 3.73
C LEU A 5 10.70 -11.84 5.08
N SER A 6 10.68 -12.59 6.19
CA SER A 6 10.62 -11.99 7.53
C SER A 6 11.87 -11.19 7.89
N SER A 7 13.02 -11.56 7.35
CA SER A 7 14.29 -10.89 7.65
C SER A 7 14.49 -9.58 6.88
N CYS A 8 13.79 -9.40 5.75
CA CYS A 8 13.88 -8.20 4.94
C CYS A 8 12.68 -7.25 5.10
N GLU A 9 11.66 -7.64 5.87
CA GLU A 9 10.45 -6.83 6.11
C GLU A 9 10.83 -5.42 6.63
N PRO A 10 10.35 -4.33 6.00
CA PRO A 10 10.67 -2.99 6.45
C PRO A 10 10.12 -2.68 7.85
N ASP A 11 10.91 -2.00 8.66
CA ASP A 11 10.45 -1.45 9.94
C ASP A 11 9.35 -0.39 9.72
N CYS A 12 8.46 -0.27 10.69
CA CYS A 12 7.49 0.81 10.69
C CYS A 12 8.20 2.15 10.92
N LEU A 13 7.85 3.14 10.09
CA LEU A 13 8.42 4.48 10.16
C LEU A 13 7.84 5.30 11.32
N ASP A 14 8.56 6.37 11.68
CA ASP A 14 8.08 7.51 12.47
C ASP A 14 7.80 8.72 11.55
N THR A 15 6.93 9.63 12.01
CA THR A 15 6.71 10.90 11.33
C THR A 15 7.96 11.78 11.33
N ASN A 16 8.15 12.54 10.25
CA ASN A 16 9.26 13.48 10.16
C ASN A 16 8.97 14.75 10.99
N ALA A 17 9.67 14.91 12.12
CA ALA A 17 9.50 16.04 13.04
C ALA A 17 9.86 17.42 12.43
N ALA A 18 10.54 17.44 11.29
CA ALA A 18 10.96 18.68 10.61
C ALA A 18 9.91 19.26 9.65
N LEU A 19 8.76 18.60 9.45
CA LEU A 19 7.68 19.12 8.60
C LEU A 19 7.07 20.37 9.26
N ASP A 20 7.21 21.54 8.63
CA ASP A 20 6.72 22.81 9.17
C ASP A 20 5.17 22.88 9.11
N THR A 21 4.52 23.17 10.25
CA THR A 21 3.16 22.69 10.58
C THR A 21 2.08 23.78 10.61
N SER A 22 2.09 24.73 9.68
CA SER A 22 0.98 25.69 9.58
C SER A 22 -0.30 25.03 9.04
N SER A 23 -1.39 25.13 9.79
CA SER A 23 -2.50 24.18 9.83
C SER A 23 -3.49 24.24 8.67
N LYS A 24 -3.64 23.09 8.00
CA LYS A 24 -4.83 22.45 7.35
C LYS A 24 -4.36 21.25 6.54
N HIS A 25 -3.14 21.33 6.00
CA HIS A 25 -2.49 20.29 5.21
C HIS A 25 -1.54 19.40 6.00
N LYS A 26 -1.38 19.62 7.33
CA LYS A 26 -0.44 18.86 8.17
C LYS A 26 -0.59 17.35 8.01
N THR A 27 -1.81 16.83 8.08
CA THR A 27 -2.08 15.40 7.94
C THR A 27 -1.72 14.90 6.54
N LEU A 28 -2.12 15.62 5.49
CA LEU A 28 -1.78 15.25 4.11
C LEU A 28 -0.26 15.28 3.86
N SER A 29 0.46 16.27 4.38
CA SER A 29 1.92 16.34 4.26
C SER A 29 2.61 15.20 4.99
N ILE A 30 2.13 14.82 6.19
CA ILE A 30 2.62 13.64 6.91
C ILE A 30 2.35 12.37 6.11
N LEU A 31 1.12 12.20 5.59
CA LEU A 31 0.76 11.04 4.80
C LEU A 31 1.63 10.94 3.53
N SER A 32 1.80 12.03 2.79
CA SER A 32 2.67 12.07 1.59
C SER A 32 4.12 11.71 1.91
N ASP A 33 4.73 12.29 2.97
CA ASP A 33 6.11 11.94 3.40
C ASP A 33 6.23 10.46 3.77
N LEU A 34 5.25 9.93 4.51
CA LEU A 34 5.25 8.53 4.90
C LEU A 34 5.14 7.61 3.67
N TYR A 35 4.24 7.90 2.72
CA TYR A 35 4.07 7.09 1.52
C TYR A 35 5.34 7.07 0.65
N ASP A 36 5.99 8.22 0.47
CA ASP A 36 7.24 8.30 -0.30
C ASP A 36 8.35 7.47 0.35
N ARG A 37 8.48 7.56 1.69
CA ARG A 37 9.48 6.80 2.44
C ARG A 37 9.16 5.30 2.50
N GLU A 38 7.90 4.92 2.67
CA GLU A 38 7.49 3.51 2.62
C GLU A 38 7.69 2.91 1.23
N LEU A 39 7.46 3.67 0.15
CA LEU A 39 7.73 3.23 -1.21
C LEU A 39 9.22 2.91 -1.41
N VAL A 40 10.11 3.77 -0.91
CA VAL A 40 11.56 3.49 -0.90
C VAL A 40 11.87 2.20 -0.13
N GLY A 41 11.22 2.01 1.02
CA GLY A 41 11.30 0.79 1.83
C GLY A 41 10.89 -0.46 1.05
N ILE A 42 9.74 -0.42 0.35
CA ILE A 42 9.25 -1.53 -0.49
C ILE A 42 10.21 -1.85 -1.63
N ILE A 43 10.77 -0.84 -2.30
CA ILE A 43 11.75 -1.05 -3.36
C ILE A 43 13.01 -1.73 -2.78
N GLY A 44 13.43 -1.32 -1.58
CA GLY A 44 14.53 -1.94 -0.85
C GLY A 44 14.25 -3.40 -0.47
N TRP A 45 13.04 -3.67 0.05
CA TRP A 45 12.56 -5.00 0.42
C TRP A 45 12.47 -5.93 -0.80
N ALA A 46 11.90 -5.46 -1.91
CA ALA A 46 11.74 -6.27 -3.12
C ALA A 46 13.08 -6.80 -3.65
N LYS A 47 14.14 -5.98 -3.59
CA LYS A 47 15.50 -6.37 -3.98
C LYS A 47 16.10 -7.47 -3.10
N GLN A 48 15.58 -7.68 -1.90
CA GLN A 48 16.04 -8.71 -0.97
C GLN A 48 15.24 -10.01 -1.11
N ILE A 49 14.13 -10.01 -1.86
CA ILE A 49 13.33 -11.22 -2.09
C ILE A 49 14.12 -12.20 -2.98
N PRO A 50 14.34 -13.46 -2.53
CA PRO A 50 15.02 -14.46 -3.34
C PRO A 50 14.34 -14.65 -4.70
N GLY A 51 15.10 -14.51 -5.78
CA GLY A 51 14.61 -14.63 -7.16
C GLY A 51 14.20 -13.32 -7.82
N PHE A 52 13.98 -12.23 -7.07
CA PHE A 52 13.57 -10.95 -7.67
C PHE A 52 14.68 -10.32 -8.51
N THR A 53 15.93 -10.35 -8.02
CA THR A 53 17.09 -9.81 -8.74
C THR A 53 17.51 -10.64 -9.95
N ASP A 54 17.00 -11.87 -10.07
CA ASP A 54 17.26 -12.74 -11.21
C ASP A 54 16.42 -12.33 -12.44
N LEU A 55 15.36 -11.55 -12.23
CA LEU A 55 14.56 -10.95 -13.30
C LEU A 55 15.32 -9.83 -13.99
N SER A 56 14.97 -9.54 -15.25
CA SER A 56 15.52 -8.38 -15.95
C SER A 56 15.17 -7.09 -15.20
N LEU A 57 16.05 -6.08 -15.22
CA LEU A 57 15.78 -4.79 -14.57
C LEU A 57 14.44 -4.18 -15.04
N ASN A 58 14.13 -4.35 -16.32
CA ASN A 58 12.88 -3.86 -16.90
C ASN A 58 11.66 -4.58 -16.32
N ASP A 59 11.74 -5.89 -16.06
CA ASP A 59 10.64 -6.63 -15.43
C ASP A 59 10.55 -6.33 -13.93
N GLN A 60 11.67 -6.15 -13.23
CA GLN A 60 11.69 -5.67 -11.84
C GLN A 60 10.96 -4.32 -11.71
N MET A 61 11.28 -3.37 -12.60
CA MET A 61 10.63 -2.05 -12.62
C MET A 61 9.14 -2.15 -12.93
N ARG A 62 8.74 -2.97 -13.90
CA ARG A 62 7.32 -3.17 -14.24
C ARG A 62 6.54 -3.77 -13.09
N LEU A 63 7.08 -4.78 -12.42
CA LEU A 63 6.46 -5.40 -11.24
C LEU A 63 6.23 -4.33 -10.16
N LEU A 64 7.29 -3.63 -9.75
CA LEU A 64 7.21 -2.58 -8.73
C LEU A 64 6.20 -1.49 -9.11
N GLN A 65 6.24 -0.99 -10.35
CA GLN A 65 5.30 0.03 -10.83
C GLN A 65 3.85 -0.43 -10.82
N SER A 66 3.62 -1.72 -11.05
CA SER A 66 2.27 -2.30 -11.05
C SER A 66 1.74 -2.62 -9.65
N THR A 67 2.61 -2.96 -8.68
CA THR A 67 2.15 -3.54 -7.40
C THR A 67 2.45 -2.70 -6.16
N TRP A 68 3.23 -1.61 -6.26
CA TRP A 68 3.65 -0.84 -5.07
C TRP A 68 2.47 -0.39 -4.19
N ALA A 69 1.39 0.05 -4.82
CA ALA A 69 0.16 0.49 -4.17
C ALA A 69 -0.45 -0.63 -3.31
N GLU A 70 -0.59 -1.82 -3.88
CA GLU A 70 -1.17 -2.98 -3.20
C GLU A 70 -0.35 -3.42 -2.00
N ILE A 71 0.98 -3.35 -2.14
CA ILE A 71 1.90 -3.72 -1.07
C ILE A 71 1.79 -2.70 0.08
N LEU A 72 1.77 -1.40 -0.20
CA LEU A 72 1.55 -0.37 0.83
C LEU A 72 0.22 -0.56 1.55
N THR A 73 -0.87 -0.77 0.79
CA THR A 73 -2.20 -1.01 1.35
C THR A 73 -2.23 -2.26 2.23
N LEU A 74 -1.61 -3.37 1.78
CA LEU A 74 -1.53 -4.59 2.58
C LEU A 74 -0.73 -4.39 3.86
N THR A 75 0.40 -3.69 3.78
CA THR A 75 1.25 -3.34 4.93
C THR A 75 0.48 -2.48 5.94
N LEU A 76 -0.22 -1.44 5.48
CA LEU A 76 -1.06 -0.59 6.33
C LEU A 76 -2.19 -1.39 6.98
N ALA A 77 -2.88 -2.23 6.21
CA ALA A 77 -3.99 -3.06 6.70
C ALA A 77 -3.51 -4.02 7.79
N PHE A 78 -2.40 -4.73 7.56
CA PHE A 78 -1.80 -5.64 8.53
C PHE A 78 -1.39 -4.90 9.82
N ARG A 79 -0.70 -3.76 9.67
CA ARG A 79 -0.26 -2.92 10.80
C ARG A 79 -1.43 -2.35 11.62
N SER A 80 -2.57 -2.14 10.97
CA SER A 80 -3.78 -1.57 11.58
C SER A 80 -4.70 -2.61 12.22
N LEU A 81 -4.46 -3.93 12.03
CA LEU A 81 -5.28 -5.00 12.61
C LEU A 81 -5.60 -4.80 14.11
N PRO A 82 -4.64 -4.43 14.99
CA PRO A 82 -4.92 -4.24 16.42
C PRO A 82 -5.85 -3.05 16.72
N LEU A 83 -6.03 -2.14 15.76
CA LEU A 83 -6.79 -0.90 15.91
C LEU A 83 -8.13 -0.90 15.17
N ILE A 84 -8.48 -1.98 14.47
CA ILE A 84 -9.73 -2.08 13.70
C ILE A 84 -10.96 -1.78 14.57
N GLY A 85 -11.01 -2.33 15.79
CA GLY A 85 -12.13 -2.08 16.72
C GLY A 85 -12.25 -0.63 17.20
N LEU A 86 -11.20 0.17 17.00
CA LEU A 86 -11.16 1.61 17.34
C LEU A 86 -11.41 2.50 16.11
N GLY A 87 -11.55 1.92 14.92
CA GLY A 87 -11.64 2.69 13.68
C GLY A 87 -10.39 3.56 13.47
N ARG A 88 -9.20 2.98 13.51
CA ARG A 88 -7.96 3.73 13.28
C ARG A 88 -7.01 2.99 12.36
N LEU A 89 -6.34 3.75 11.49
CA LEU A 89 -5.27 3.26 10.63
C LEU A 89 -3.92 3.68 11.21
N LYS A 90 -2.97 2.75 11.30
CA LYS A 90 -1.63 3.01 11.82
C LYS A 90 -0.67 3.29 10.68
N PHE A 91 -0.47 4.56 10.32
CA PHE A 91 0.46 4.95 9.24
C PHE A 91 1.92 5.00 9.71
N ALA A 92 2.16 5.30 10.99
CA ALA A 92 3.51 5.32 11.58
C ALA A 92 3.48 4.74 13.01
N MET A 93 4.65 4.60 13.63
CA MET A 93 4.76 4.20 15.03
C MET A 93 4.09 5.21 15.97
N ASP A 94 4.25 6.50 15.65
CA ASP A 94 3.77 7.66 16.39
C ASP A 94 2.52 8.32 15.78
N PHE A 95 1.99 7.81 14.67
CA PHE A 95 0.87 8.41 13.96
C PHE A 95 -0.21 7.40 13.55
N THR A 96 -1.42 7.67 14.01
CA THR A 96 -2.64 6.98 13.60
C THR A 96 -3.63 7.98 13.00
N LEU A 97 -4.33 7.57 11.94
CA LEU A 97 -5.39 8.33 11.32
C LEU A 97 -6.75 7.77 11.75
N ASP A 98 -7.63 8.62 12.29
CA ASP A 98 -9.03 8.30 12.52
C ASP A 98 -9.95 8.88 11.43
N GLU A 99 -11.22 8.47 11.45
CA GLU A 99 -12.22 8.89 10.45
C GLU A 99 -12.43 10.40 10.40
N LYS A 100 -12.30 11.09 11.54
CA LYS A 100 -12.48 12.53 11.60
C LYS A 100 -11.29 13.22 10.93
N GLN A 101 -10.07 12.80 11.28
CA GLN A 101 -8.85 13.33 10.68
C GLN A 101 -8.81 13.10 9.17
N SER A 102 -9.24 11.92 8.69
CA SER A 102 -9.30 11.63 7.26
C SER A 102 -10.29 12.53 6.52
N ARG A 103 -11.48 12.77 7.08
CA ARG A 103 -12.46 13.72 6.53
C ARG A 103 -11.93 15.16 6.53
N ASP A 104 -11.36 15.59 7.65
CA ASP A 104 -10.85 16.95 7.84
C ASP A 104 -9.69 17.26 6.87
N CYS A 105 -8.93 16.25 6.46
CA CYS A 105 -7.84 16.38 5.49
C CYS A 105 -8.21 15.94 4.07
N GLY A 106 -9.48 15.62 3.78
CA GLY A 106 -9.91 15.21 2.44
C GLY A 106 -9.43 13.84 1.99
N ALA A 107 -8.92 13.00 2.90
CA ALA A 107 -8.38 11.68 2.62
C ALA A 107 -9.33 10.55 3.07
N THR A 108 -10.64 10.79 2.97
CA THR A 108 -11.68 9.84 3.43
C THR A 108 -11.60 8.50 2.73
N GLU A 109 -11.22 8.48 1.46
CA GLU A 109 -11.14 7.24 0.65
C GLU A 109 -10.05 6.28 1.19
N LEU A 110 -8.92 6.80 1.69
CA LEU A 110 -7.90 5.99 2.37
C LEU A 110 -8.41 5.31 3.64
N TYR A 111 -9.43 5.90 4.27
CA TYR A 111 -10.00 5.38 5.50
C TYR A 111 -11.06 4.30 5.25
N GLN A 112 -11.52 4.12 4.01
CA GLN A 112 -12.58 3.18 3.71
C GLN A 112 -12.06 1.74 3.64
N THR A 113 -12.85 0.80 4.19
CA THR A 113 -12.63 -0.66 4.14
C THR A 113 -12.68 -1.25 2.72
N GLU A 114 -12.83 -0.42 1.69
CA GLU A 114 -12.92 -0.84 0.29
C GLU A 114 -11.63 -1.52 -0.18
N GLU A 115 -10.49 -1.05 0.31
CA GLU A 115 -9.16 -1.61 0.02
C GLU A 115 -9.04 -3.10 0.39
N TYR A 116 -9.64 -3.54 1.51
CA TYR A 116 -9.65 -4.96 1.89
C TYR A 116 -10.41 -5.82 0.89
N TYR A 117 -11.56 -5.33 0.39
CA TYR A 117 -12.34 -6.06 -0.60
C TYR A 117 -11.62 -6.13 -1.94
N LEU A 118 -10.94 -5.04 -2.33
CA LEU A 118 -10.11 -5.00 -3.53
C LEU A 118 -8.92 -5.96 -3.43
N LEU A 119 -8.20 -5.99 -2.30
CA LEU A 119 -7.12 -6.94 -2.07
C LEU A 119 -7.61 -8.39 -2.13
N LYS A 120 -8.78 -8.70 -1.57
CA LYS A 120 -9.39 -10.03 -1.68
C LYS A 120 -9.73 -10.41 -3.12
N ALA A 121 -10.27 -9.47 -3.89
CA ALA A 121 -10.54 -9.68 -5.31
C ALA A 121 -9.25 -9.86 -6.12
N LEU A 122 -8.17 -9.14 -5.78
CA LEU A 122 -6.85 -9.32 -6.39
C LEU A 122 -6.28 -10.71 -6.13
N VAL A 123 -6.39 -11.24 -4.91
CA VAL A 123 -5.97 -12.62 -4.59
C VAL A 123 -6.67 -13.62 -5.52
N LEU A 124 -7.98 -13.46 -5.73
CA LEU A 124 -8.74 -14.33 -6.63
C LEU A 124 -8.28 -14.20 -8.08
N THR A 125 -8.07 -12.97 -8.56
CA THR A 125 -7.72 -12.71 -9.97
C THR A 125 -6.27 -12.95 -10.33
N ASN A 126 -5.39 -13.11 -9.33
CA ASN A 126 -3.99 -13.51 -9.49
C ASN A 126 -3.78 -15.04 -9.40
N SER A 127 -4.85 -15.83 -9.42
CA SER A 127 -4.75 -17.29 -9.49
C SER A 127 -3.99 -17.74 -10.74
N ASP A 128 -3.08 -18.70 -10.55
CA ASP A 128 -2.33 -19.38 -11.63
C ASP A 128 -3.12 -20.55 -12.25
N VAL A 129 -4.42 -20.64 -11.96
CA VAL A 129 -5.30 -21.63 -12.59
C VAL A 129 -5.42 -21.32 -14.08
N LYS A 130 -5.43 -22.37 -14.90
CA LYS A 130 -5.66 -22.25 -16.34
C LYS A 130 -7.08 -21.75 -16.61
N ILE A 131 -7.18 -20.52 -17.10
CA ILE A 131 -8.45 -19.88 -17.48
C ILE A 131 -8.57 -19.85 -19.00
N ASP A 132 -9.68 -20.37 -19.53
CA ASP A 132 -9.97 -20.37 -20.96
C ASP A 132 -10.10 -18.93 -21.51
N GLU A 133 -10.72 -18.04 -20.74
CA GLU A 133 -10.88 -16.62 -21.07
C GLU A 133 -9.84 -15.70 -20.41
N TYR A 134 -8.55 -15.96 -20.63
CA TYR A 134 -7.46 -15.17 -20.00
C TYR A 134 -7.58 -13.65 -20.22
N GLN A 135 -8.06 -13.20 -21.38
CA GLN A 135 -8.26 -11.77 -21.66
C GLN A 135 -9.40 -11.16 -20.81
N ALA A 136 -10.46 -11.92 -20.54
CA ALA A 136 -11.52 -11.48 -19.64
C ALA A 136 -10.99 -11.33 -18.21
N LEU A 137 -10.22 -12.32 -17.73
CA LEU A 137 -9.54 -12.25 -16.43
C LEU A 137 -8.60 -11.03 -16.34
N LYS A 138 -7.80 -10.77 -17.39
CA LYS A 138 -6.90 -9.62 -17.43
C LYS A 138 -7.65 -8.29 -17.32
N ARG A 139 -8.78 -8.14 -18.02
CA ARG A 139 -9.64 -6.94 -17.92
C ARG A 139 -10.24 -6.81 -16.53
N PHE A 140 -10.75 -7.90 -15.98
CA PHE A 140 -11.32 -7.94 -14.63
C PHE A 140 -10.30 -7.49 -13.58
N ARG A 141 -9.08 -8.05 -13.63
CA ARG A 141 -7.97 -7.61 -12.78
C ARG A 141 -7.64 -6.13 -12.98
N GLY A 142 -7.60 -5.66 -14.22
CA GLY A 142 -7.36 -4.25 -14.54
C GLY A 142 -8.37 -3.29 -13.89
N THR A 143 -9.64 -3.66 -13.82
CA THR A 143 -10.67 -2.86 -13.13
C THR A 143 -10.39 -2.76 -11.62
N ILE A 144 -9.99 -3.86 -10.98
CA ILE A 144 -9.68 -3.88 -9.55
C ILE A 144 -8.44 -3.02 -9.25
N LEU A 145 -7.40 -3.15 -10.08
CA LEU A 145 -6.17 -2.36 -9.96
C LEU A 145 -6.40 -0.85 -10.13
N SER A 146 -7.28 -0.47 -11.06
CA SER A 146 -7.67 0.92 -11.26
C SER A 146 -8.37 1.47 -10.02
N ALA A 147 -9.37 0.76 -9.50
CA ALA A 147 -10.10 1.18 -8.31
C ALA A 147 -9.19 1.35 -7.08
N LEU A 148 -8.21 0.46 -6.92
CA LEU A 148 -7.23 0.57 -5.83
C LEU A 148 -6.26 1.74 -6.04
N SER A 149 -5.83 1.98 -7.28
CA SER A 149 -4.97 3.12 -7.62
C SER A 149 -5.68 4.46 -7.40
N ASP A 150 -6.98 4.54 -7.71
CA ASP A 150 -7.79 5.74 -7.50
C ASP A 150 -7.90 6.07 -6.00
N ALA A 151 -8.14 5.07 -5.15
CA ALA A 151 -8.20 5.23 -3.69
C ALA A 151 -6.90 5.81 -3.10
N ILE A 152 -5.73 5.40 -3.64
CA ILE A 152 -4.41 5.87 -3.20
C ILE A 152 -4.01 7.18 -3.87
N GLY A 153 -4.55 7.46 -5.06
CA GLY A 153 -4.22 8.62 -5.89
C GLY A 153 -4.46 9.98 -5.23
N ILE A 154 -5.30 10.04 -4.20
CA ILE A 154 -5.55 11.27 -3.41
C ILE A 154 -4.30 11.79 -2.69
N LEU A 155 -3.30 10.93 -2.46
CA LEU A 155 -2.07 11.29 -1.75
C LEU A 155 -0.98 11.89 -2.66
N ARG A 156 -1.22 11.94 -3.98
CA ARG A 156 -0.32 12.54 -4.97
C ARG A 156 -0.82 13.90 -5.42
#